data_AF-A0A951F732-F1
#
_entry.id   AF-A0A951F732-F1
#
_cell.length_a   1.000
_cell.length_b   1.000
_cell.length_c   1.000
_cell.angle_alpha   90.00
_cell.angle_beta   90.00
_cell.angle_gamma   90.00
#
_symmetry.space_group_name_H-M   'P 1'
#
loop_
_entity.id
_entity.type
_entity.pdbx_description
1 polymer ?
#
loop_
_entity_poly.entity_id
_entity_poly.type
_entity_poly.pdbx_seq_one_letter_code
_entity_poly.pdbx_strand_id
1 'polypeptide(L)'
;MHALASPALFAAQTAHIDERIATIRGWIINELAYPIIDLTFTAEGRTPLRLAARCEDWNSQPPSFALLAAGGTRLRTGGAHKEISPNPTSVFNAGAHPVTGFPFICSAGSREYHTHTSHTNDPWESYRSRSGYDLGGILTRYWRAWLKGTA
;
A
#
# COMPACT_ATOMS: atom_id res chain seq x y z
N MET A 1 -9.59 -15.90 -12.53
CA MET A 1 -10.77 -15.02 -12.32
C MET A 1 -11.21 -14.49 -13.66
N HIS A 2 -12.50 -14.51 -13.98
CA HIS A 2 -13.02 -13.82 -15.18
C HIS A 2 -12.70 -12.32 -15.09
N ALA A 3 -12.38 -11.66 -16.21
CA ALA A 3 -11.98 -10.24 -16.25
C ALA A 3 -13.00 -9.26 -15.62
N LEU A 4 -14.26 -9.66 -15.44
CA LEU A 4 -15.31 -8.88 -14.77
C LEU A 4 -15.31 -9.03 -13.23
N ALA A 5 -14.54 -9.96 -12.66
CA ALA A 5 -14.52 -10.20 -11.22
C ALA A 5 -13.64 -9.19 -10.47
N SER A 6 -12.54 -8.72 -11.08
CA SER A 6 -11.61 -7.77 -10.46
C SER A 6 -12.26 -6.42 -10.13
N PRO A 7 -12.97 -5.76 -11.09
CA PRO A 7 -13.62 -4.48 -10.80
C PRO A 7 -14.74 -4.60 -9.76
N ALA A 8 -15.54 -5.67 -9.83
CA ALA A 8 -16.63 -5.90 -8.88
C ALA A 8 -16.11 -6.15 -7.45
N LEU A 9 -15.07 -6.97 -7.31
CA LEU A 9 -14.45 -7.23 -6.01
C LEU A 9 -13.74 -5.99 -5.46
N PHE A 10 -13.06 -5.23 -6.32
CA PHE A 10 -12.47 -3.95 -5.95
C PHE A 10 -13.55 -3.02 -5.38
N ALA A 11 -14.63 -2.78 -6.12
CA ALA A 11 -15.70 -1.89 -5.70
C ALA A 11 -16.31 -2.33 -4.36
N ALA A 12 -16.57 -3.62 -4.17
CA ALA A 12 -17.09 -4.14 -2.91
C ALA A 12 -16.13 -3.91 -1.73
N GLN A 13 -14.83 -4.07 -1.96
CA GLN A 13 -13.80 -3.92 -0.92
C GLN A 13 -13.33 -2.49 -0.69
N THR A 14 -13.66 -1.55 -1.57
CA THR A 14 -13.37 -0.12 -1.38
C THR A 14 -14.60 0.69 -0.99
N ALA A 15 -15.80 0.12 -1.07
CA ALA A 15 -17.08 0.82 -0.79
C ALA A 15 -17.15 1.49 0.60
N HIS A 16 -16.38 1.00 1.56
CA HIS A 16 -16.32 1.51 2.94
C HIS A 16 -15.16 2.48 3.18
N ILE A 17 -14.35 2.78 2.16
CA ILE A 17 -13.32 3.82 2.19
C ILE A 17 -13.97 5.12 1.69
N ASP A 18 -14.83 5.69 2.53
CA ASP A 18 -15.52 6.94 2.26
C ASP A 18 -14.84 8.13 2.97
N GLU A 19 -15.34 9.35 2.71
CA GLU A 19 -14.83 10.58 3.31
C GLU A 19 -14.83 10.55 4.86
N ARG A 20 -15.83 9.88 5.46
CA ARG A 20 -15.96 9.78 6.91
C ARG A 20 -14.82 8.95 7.50
N ILE A 21 -14.59 7.76 6.96
CA ILE A 21 -13.49 6.88 7.39
C ILE A 21 -12.14 7.51 7.07
N ALA A 22 -12.01 8.16 5.92
CA ALA A 22 -10.79 8.85 5.53
C ALA A 22 -10.44 9.97 6.53
N THR A 23 -11.42 10.80 6.90
CA THR A 23 -11.25 11.88 7.89
C THR A 23 -10.79 11.34 9.25
N ILE A 24 -11.45 10.28 9.75
CA ILE A 24 -11.10 9.66 11.06
C ILE A 24 -9.67 9.10 11.06
N ARG A 25 -9.20 8.60 9.91
CA ARG A 25 -7.89 7.95 9.79
C ARG A 25 -6.77 8.91 9.37
N GLY A 26 -7.08 10.19 9.11
CA GLY A 26 -6.12 11.11 8.49
C GLY A 26 -5.72 10.62 7.09
N TRP A 27 -6.67 10.14 6.30
CA TRP A 27 -6.43 9.80 4.89
C TRP A 27 -7.00 10.89 4.00
N ILE A 28 -6.22 11.29 3.00
CA ILE A 28 -6.69 12.11 1.88
C ILE A 28 -6.87 11.17 0.70
N ILE A 29 -8.09 11.09 0.15
CA ILE A 29 -8.37 10.31 -1.05
C ILE A 29 -8.00 11.17 -2.27
N ASN A 30 -6.93 10.81 -2.98
CA ASN A 30 -6.54 11.48 -4.23
C ASN A 30 -7.27 10.85 -5.43
N GLU A 31 -7.39 9.52 -5.43
CA GLU A 31 -8.13 8.75 -6.43
C GLU A 31 -8.61 7.42 -5.82
N LEU A 32 -9.86 7.05 -6.04
CA LEU A 32 -10.40 5.76 -5.61
C LEU A 32 -11.37 5.22 -6.67
N ALA A 33 -10.81 4.74 -7.77
CA ALA A 33 -11.56 4.22 -8.90
C ALA A 33 -10.75 3.10 -9.55
N TYR A 34 -11.37 1.96 -9.85
CA TYR A 34 -10.66 0.81 -10.40
C TYR A 34 -9.87 1.20 -11.68
N PRO A 35 -8.59 0.78 -11.82
CA PRO A 35 -7.81 -0.10 -10.94
C PRO A 35 -6.94 0.64 -9.91
N ILE A 36 -7.27 1.87 -9.54
CA ILE A 36 -6.43 2.79 -8.77
C ILE A 36 -6.95 2.99 -7.36
N ILE A 37 -6.03 2.86 -6.41
CA ILE A 37 -6.17 3.43 -5.07
C ILE A 37 -5.03 4.41 -4.88
N ASP A 38 -5.32 5.68 -4.65
CA ASP A 38 -4.34 6.70 -4.36
C ASP A 38 -4.76 7.46 -3.10
N LEU A 39 -4.03 7.22 -2.01
CA LEU A 39 -4.32 7.77 -0.69
C LEU A 39 -3.07 8.41 -0.09
N THR A 40 -3.23 9.56 0.54
CA THR A 40 -2.18 10.17 1.36
C THR A 40 -2.49 9.97 2.84
N PHE A 41 -1.57 9.34 3.57
CA PHE A 41 -1.62 9.25 5.03
C PHE A 41 -1.08 10.53 5.64
N THR A 42 -1.85 11.09 6.57
CA THR A 42 -1.52 12.29 7.36
C THR A 42 -1.75 11.99 8.85
N ALA A 43 -0.93 12.63 9.67
CA ALA A 43 -1.04 12.62 11.12
C ALA A 43 -0.20 13.78 11.65
N GLU A 44 -0.61 14.33 12.80
CA GLU A 44 0.17 15.37 13.48
C GLU A 44 1.59 14.87 13.79
N GLY A 45 2.60 15.73 13.55
CA GLY A 45 4.01 15.38 13.78
C GLY A 45 4.62 14.38 12.80
N ARG A 46 3.91 13.97 11.74
CA ARG A 46 4.41 13.03 10.72
C ARG A 46 4.53 13.67 9.34
N THR A 47 5.60 13.32 8.61
CA THR A 47 5.71 13.67 7.18
C THR A 47 4.72 12.81 6.38
N PRO A 48 3.77 13.40 5.61
CA PRO A 48 2.77 12.62 4.90
C PRO A 48 3.37 11.64 3.90
N LEU A 49 2.77 10.45 3.81
CA LEU A 49 3.14 9.42 2.85
C LEU A 49 1.96 9.16 1.91
N ARG A 50 2.19 9.31 0.61
CA ARG A 50 1.19 8.97 -0.41
C ARG A 50 1.46 7.58 -0.97
N LEU A 51 0.44 6.73 -0.95
CA LEU A 51 0.44 5.39 -1.51
C LEU A 51 -0.42 5.38 -2.77
N ALA A 52 0.20 5.10 -3.91
CA ALA A 52 -0.51 4.85 -5.16
C ALA A 52 -0.43 3.36 -5.50
N ALA A 53 -1.58 2.68 -5.48
CA ALA A 53 -1.72 1.26 -5.74
C ALA A 53 -2.37 1.01 -7.11
N ARG A 54 -1.85 -0.01 -7.81
CA ARG A 54 -2.34 -0.51 -9.09
C ARG A 54 -2.93 -1.92 -8.91
N CYS A 55 -4.22 -2.07 -9.21
CA CYS A 55 -5.06 -3.23 -8.88
C CYS A 55 -5.63 -3.97 -10.11
N GLU A 56 -4.97 -3.90 -11.27
CA GLU A 56 -5.48 -4.41 -12.56
C GLU A 56 -5.88 -5.90 -12.53
N ASP A 57 -5.14 -6.72 -11.77
CA ASP A 57 -5.37 -8.17 -11.65
C ASP A 57 -5.88 -8.58 -10.26
N TRP A 58 -6.53 -7.66 -9.55
CA TRP A 58 -7.11 -7.96 -8.24
C TRP A 58 -8.17 -9.07 -8.36
N ASN A 59 -8.15 -10.20 -7.67
CA ASN A 59 -7.36 -10.73 -6.56
C ASN A 59 -6.56 -11.98 -6.99
N SER A 60 -6.22 -12.06 -8.28
CA SER A 60 -5.24 -13.03 -8.80
C SER A 60 -3.83 -12.61 -8.39
N GLN A 61 -3.58 -11.30 -8.36
CA GLN A 61 -2.35 -10.71 -7.83
C GLN A 61 -2.68 -9.65 -6.78
N PRO A 62 -1.79 -9.43 -5.80
CA PRO A 62 -1.90 -8.30 -4.89
C PRO A 62 -1.67 -6.98 -5.65
N PRO A 63 -2.09 -5.84 -5.08
CA PRO A 63 -1.79 -4.53 -5.66
C PRO A 63 -0.28 -4.26 -5.67
N SER A 64 0.21 -3.58 -6.71
CA SER A 64 1.55 -3.01 -6.73
C SER A 64 1.50 -1.59 -6.18
N PHE A 65 2.38 -1.26 -5.22
CA PHE A 65 2.37 0.03 -4.55
C PHE A 65 3.58 0.88 -4.94
N ALA A 66 3.32 2.14 -5.27
CA ALA A 66 4.33 3.19 -5.34
C ALA A 66 4.26 4.05 -4.07
N LEU A 67 5.43 4.26 -3.45
CA LEU A 67 5.61 5.20 -2.35
C LEU A 67 5.93 6.59 -2.91
N LEU A 68 5.11 7.58 -2.58
CA LEU A 68 5.22 8.95 -3.07
C LEU A 68 5.27 9.92 -1.89
N ALA A 69 5.94 11.06 -2.08
CA ALA A 69 5.75 12.23 -1.24
C ALA A 69 4.33 12.80 -1.44
N ALA A 70 3.87 13.66 -0.52
CA ALA A 70 2.53 14.27 -0.57
C ALA A 70 2.18 14.88 -1.94
N GLY A 71 3.16 15.56 -2.57
CA GLY A 71 3.02 16.16 -3.89
C GLY A 71 3.00 15.18 -5.08
N GLY A 72 2.97 13.87 -4.83
CA GLY A 72 2.93 12.84 -5.88
C GLY A 72 4.29 12.46 -6.46
N THR A 73 5.39 13.07 -5.99
CA THR A 73 6.75 12.70 -6.43
C THR A 73 7.14 11.34 -5.85
N ARG A 74 7.56 10.42 -6.72
CA ARG A 74 7.97 9.06 -6.31
C ARG A 74 9.25 9.08 -5.48
N LEU A 75 9.25 8.36 -4.36
CA LEU A 75 10.44 8.18 -3.53
C LEU A 75 11.50 7.39 -4.31
N ARG A 76 12.77 7.80 -4.19
CA ARG A 76 13.92 7.24 -4.92
C ARG A 76 14.95 6.65 -3.96
N THR A 77 15.45 5.44 -4.23
CA THR A 77 16.46 4.81 -3.38
C THR A 77 17.68 5.71 -3.16
N GLY A 78 18.27 5.64 -1.96
CA GLY A 78 19.44 6.43 -1.57
C GLY A 78 19.12 7.82 -1.01
N GLY A 79 17.83 8.19 -0.93
CA GLY A 79 17.39 9.44 -0.30
C GLY A 79 17.14 9.33 1.20
N ALA A 80 17.21 10.47 1.90
CA ALA A 80 16.70 10.59 3.27
C ALA A 80 15.17 10.69 3.25
N HIS A 81 14.49 9.54 3.31
CA HIS A 81 13.04 9.47 3.21
C HIS A 81 12.34 9.76 4.53
N LYS A 82 11.95 11.01 4.77
CA LYS A 82 11.20 11.40 5.98
C LYS A 82 9.79 10.80 6.02
N GLU A 83 9.22 10.47 4.86
CA GLU A 83 7.89 9.89 4.70
C GLU A 83 7.79 8.48 5.30
N ILE A 84 8.89 7.73 5.27
CA ILE A 84 8.98 6.33 5.72
C ILE A 84 10.00 6.12 6.84
N SER A 85 10.54 7.19 7.42
CA SER A 85 11.52 7.14 8.51
C SER A 85 10.97 7.82 9.78
N PRO A 86 11.28 7.30 10.99
CA PRO A 86 11.83 5.96 11.23
C PRO A 86 10.88 4.84 10.79
N ASN A 87 11.43 3.65 10.50
CA ASN A 87 10.66 2.46 10.09
C ASN A 87 10.79 1.32 11.13
N PRO A 88 10.20 1.46 12.33
CA PRO A 88 10.32 0.46 13.38
C PRO A 88 9.60 -0.86 13.07
N THR A 89 8.76 -0.89 12.02
CA THR A 89 7.99 -2.07 11.63
C THR A 89 8.61 -2.86 10.48
N SER A 90 9.67 -2.34 9.86
CA SER A 90 10.25 -2.89 8.63
C SER A 90 9.31 -2.94 7.41
N VAL A 91 8.08 -2.38 7.51
CA VAL A 91 7.09 -2.43 6.42
C VAL A 91 7.51 -1.56 5.23
N PHE A 92 8.11 -0.39 5.46
CA PHE A 92 8.51 0.52 4.38
C PHE A 92 10.02 0.46 4.12
N ASN A 93 10.43 -0.36 3.15
CA ASN A 93 11.84 -0.53 2.85
C ASN A 93 12.35 0.61 1.95
N ALA A 94 13.38 1.32 2.42
CA ALA A 94 14.05 2.41 1.69
C ALA A 94 15.00 1.91 0.58
N GLY A 95 15.39 0.64 0.62
CA GLY A 95 16.20 -0.01 -0.40
C GLY A 95 15.44 -0.21 -1.71
N ALA A 96 16.17 -0.47 -2.80
CA ALA A 96 15.59 -0.76 -4.10
C ALA A 96 15.02 -2.18 -4.15
N HIS A 97 13.75 -2.32 -4.55
CA HIS A 97 13.19 -3.62 -4.91
C HIS A 97 13.87 -4.16 -6.18
N PRO A 98 14.25 -5.45 -6.28
CA PRO A 98 14.97 -6.00 -7.45
C PRO A 98 14.27 -5.80 -8.80
N VAL A 99 12.93 -5.79 -8.78
CA VAL A 99 12.12 -5.62 -10.01
C VAL A 99 11.83 -4.16 -10.33
N THR A 100 11.56 -3.32 -9.33
CA THR A 100 11.08 -1.95 -9.59
C THR A 100 12.19 -0.90 -9.49
N GLY A 101 13.26 -1.17 -8.75
CA GLY A 101 14.33 -0.21 -8.50
C GLY A 101 13.97 0.92 -7.52
N PHE A 102 12.84 0.81 -6.82
CA PHE A 102 12.33 1.84 -5.90
C PHE A 102 12.18 1.33 -4.46
N PRO A 103 12.12 2.25 -3.47
CA PRO A 103 11.56 1.96 -2.15
C PRO A 103 10.19 1.29 -2.27
N PHE A 104 9.90 0.34 -1.39
CA PHE A 104 8.74 -0.54 -1.53
C PHE A 104 8.15 -0.97 -0.18
N ILE A 105 6.93 -1.49 -0.24
CA ILE A 105 6.28 -2.09 0.92
C ILE A 105 6.72 -3.55 1.04
N CYS A 106 7.52 -3.85 2.06
CA CYS A 106 8.02 -5.19 2.39
C CYS A 106 7.07 -5.86 3.40
N SER A 107 5.82 -6.05 3.02
CA SER A 107 4.80 -6.70 3.85
C SER A 107 3.71 -7.35 3.01
N ALA A 108 3.26 -8.56 3.41
CA ALA A 108 2.23 -9.31 2.70
C ALA A 108 0.98 -8.46 2.38
N GLY A 109 0.46 -8.64 1.16
CA GLY A 109 -0.57 -7.79 0.58
C GLY A 109 -0.05 -6.77 -0.45
N SER A 110 1.28 -6.62 -0.60
CA SER A 110 1.89 -5.86 -1.70
C SER A 110 2.51 -6.82 -2.71
N ARG A 111 2.44 -6.47 -4.00
CA ARG A 111 3.12 -7.23 -5.06
C ARG A 111 4.62 -7.26 -4.86
N GLU A 112 5.19 -6.17 -4.38
CA GLU A 112 6.62 -6.05 -4.11
C GLU A 112 7.04 -7.05 -3.03
N TYR A 113 6.26 -7.28 -1.98
CA TYR A 113 6.57 -8.33 -1.00
C TYR A 113 6.61 -9.72 -1.64
N HIS A 114 5.54 -10.08 -2.38
CA HIS A 114 5.38 -11.43 -2.92
C HIS A 114 6.30 -11.74 -4.12
N THR A 115 6.94 -10.72 -4.70
CA THR A 115 7.90 -10.89 -5.81
C THR A 115 9.36 -10.64 -5.37
N HIS A 116 9.59 -10.30 -4.10
CA HIS A 116 10.94 -10.11 -3.57
C HIS A 116 11.63 -11.45 -3.34
N THR A 117 12.92 -11.53 -3.63
CA THR A 117 13.72 -12.77 -3.52
C THR A 117 13.84 -13.31 -2.09
N SER A 118 13.57 -12.49 -1.08
CA SER A 118 13.52 -12.92 0.33
C SER A 118 12.20 -13.60 0.74
N HIS A 119 11.18 -13.59 -0.12
CA HIS A 119 9.82 -14.06 0.19
C HIS A 119 9.30 -15.09 -0.82
N THR A 120 10.21 -15.88 -1.40
CA THR A 120 9.87 -16.89 -2.43
C THR A 120 8.94 -18.00 -1.94
N ASN A 121 8.87 -18.22 -0.63
CA ASN A 121 8.03 -19.24 0.00
C ASN A 121 6.71 -18.69 0.57
N ASP A 122 6.41 -17.41 0.34
CA ASP A 122 5.20 -16.74 0.82
C ASP A 122 4.28 -16.32 -0.36
N PRO A 123 3.67 -17.28 -1.10
CA PRO A 123 2.86 -16.95 -2.27
C PRO A 123 1.56 -16.23 -1.90
N TRP A 124 1.08 -15.33 -2.78
CA TRP A 124 -0.13 -14.53 -2.54
C TRP A 124 -1.38 -15.39 -2.29
N GLU A 125 -1.47 -16.54 -2.94
CA GLU A 125 -2.55 -17.53 -2.81
C GLU A 125 -2.78 -17.94 -1.35
N SER A 126 -1.71 -18.00 -0.55
CA SER A 126 -1.80 -18.33 0.87
C SER A 126 -2.49 -17.25 1.70
N TYR A 127 -2.57 -16.01 1.21
CA TYR A 127 -3.04 -14.84 1.96
C TYR A 127 -4.36 -14.28 1.47
N ARG A 128 -4.63 -14.36 0.16
CA ARG A 128 -5.73 -13.63 -0.50
C ARG A 128 -7.15 -13.92 0.00
N SER A 129 -7.34 -15.02 0.73
CA SER A 129 -8.59 -15.44 1.36
C SER A 129 -8.60 -15.25 2.88
N ARG A 130 -7.49 -14.81 3.49
CA ARG A 130 -7.39 -14.58 4.93
C ARG A 130 -8.05 -13.27 5.32
N SER A 131 -8.63 -13.24 6.52
CA SER A 131 -9.18 -12.01 7.09
C SER A 131 -8.12 -10.89 7.15
N GLY A 132 -8.52 -9.68 6.77
CA GLY A 132 -7.68 -8.50 6.73
C GLY A 132 -6.76 -8.37 5.50
N TYR A 133 -6.83 -9.30 4.55
CA TYR A 133 -6.12 -9.23 3.26
C TYR A 133 -7.01 -8.77 2.08
N ASP A 134 -8.15 -8.15 2.39
CA ASP A 134 -8.86 -7.29 1.44
C ASP A 134 -8.17 -5.92 1.31
N LEU A 135 -8.58 -5.11 0.32
CA LEU A 135 -7.96 -3.81 0.04
C LEU A 135 -8.02 -2.88 1.27
N GLY A 136 -9.17 -2.78 1.94
CA GLY A 136 -9.33 -1.99 3.16
C GLY A 136 -8.41 -2.44 4.29
N GLY A 137 -8.30 -3.75 4.52
CA GLY A 137 -7.44 -4.35 5.54
C GLY A 137 -5.95 -4.14 5.25
N ILE A 138 -5.53 -4.33 4.01
CA ILE A 138 -4.15 -4.07 3.55
C ILE A 138 -3.76 -2.61 3.83
N LEU A 139 -4.57 -1.65 3.37
CA LEU A 139 -4.34 -0.22 3.58
C LEU A 139 -4.31 0.14 5.08
N THR A 140 -5.21 -0.46 5.87
CA THR A 140 -5.26 -0.25 7.33
C THR A 140 -3.98 -0.72 8.01
N ARG A 141 -3.42 -1.86 7.59
CA ARG A 141 -2.15 -2.36 8.14
C ARG A 141 -0.98 -1.44 7.80
N TYR A 142 -0.90 -0.99 6.55
CA TYR A 142 0.19 -0.09 6.13
C TYR A 142 0.10 1.26 6.82
N TRP A 143 -1.11 1.81 6.96
CA TRP A 143 -1.34 3.02 7.75
C TRP A 143 -0.91 2.86 9.21
N ARG A 144 -1.30 1.76 9.88
CA ARG A 144 -0.87 1.49 11.26
C ARG A 144 0.65 1.32 11.39
N ALA A 145 1.27 0.69 10.40
CA ALA A 145 2.73 0.55 10.36
C ALA A 145 3.41 1.92 10.21
N TRP A 146 2.85 2.80 9.37
CA TRP A 146 3.34 4.16 9.17
C TRP A 146 3.18 5.00 10.44
N LEU A 147 2.05 4.90 11.14
CA LEU A 147 1.84 5.61 12.41
C LEU A 147 2.86 5.24 13.49
N LYS A 148 3.41 4.03 13.48
CA LYS A 148 4.42 3.61 14.48
C LYS A 148 5.78 4.29 14.29
N GLY A 149 6.07 4.81 13.10
CA GLY A 149 7.34 5.44 12.80
C GLY A 149 7.48 6.87 13.31
N THR A 150 6.74 7.32 14.33
CA THR A 150 6.86 8.68 14.86
C THR A 150 8.28 8.97 15.35
N ALA A 151 8.73 10.21 15.16
CA ALA A 151 9.96 10.74 15.76
C ALA A 151 9.79 10.93 17.26
#